data_AF-A0A182SM94-F1
#
_entry.id   AF-A0A182SM94-F1
#
_cell.length_a   1.000
_cell.length_b   1.000
_cell.length_c   1.000
_cell.angle_alpha   90.00
_cell.angle_beta   90.00
_cell.angle_gamma   90.00
#
_symmetry.space_group_name_H-M   'P 1'
#
loop_
_entity.id
_entity.type
_entity.pdbx_description
1 polymer ?
#
loop_
_entity_poly.entity_id
_entity_poly.type
_entity_poly.pdbx_seq_one_letter_code
_entity_poly.pdbx_strand_id
1 'polypeptide(L)'
;EALINQSGVDKRSYSSKHLPNWLNKVREWAGQVTQDYQLPKELEKFRQSVLLEKTKKGEAPRHVLFVAIDELFAEPLTLRDLIMARALSEIRTSIAQEKRQRAELGFDDLLSKLDAALQSAGSEQLAEAIRQRYPVAMIDEFQDTDPQQYRIFQKLYLGQPDCGLLLIGDPKQAIYAFRGADIFTYMRARSEVSAHYTLETNWRSSPAMVSSVNKLFAQVKNPFLFKQIPFIDVAAAQNNQGLVFEWQNKPQPAMQFWLQQGEGVGVSDYQQLMARWCAMQIRDWLSAGQAGEAWLVNDDKRRSVEASDITILVRSRAEAALVRDALSALAIPSVYLSNRDSVFDTPEAKDLLWLLQAVLAP
;
A
#
# COMPACT_ATOMS: atom_id res chain seq x y z
N GLU A 1 9.60 47.36 18.83
CA GLU A 1 10.57 47.84 17.81
C GLU A 1 11.94 48.18 18.40
N ALA A 2 12.04 49.14 19.32
CA ALA A 2 13.31 49.54 19.94
C ALA A 2 14.12 48.35 20.51
N LEU A 3 13.44 47.43 21.20
CA LEU A 3 14.04 46.24 21.81
C LEU A 3 14.70 45.29 20.78
N ILE A 4 14.21 45.23 19.55
CA ILE A 4 14.79 44.42 18.47
C ILE A 4 15.92 45.22 17.79
N ASN A 5 15.70 46.51 17.48
CA ASN A 5 16.68 47.37 16.82
C ASN A 5 17.97 47.58 17.63
N GLN A 6 17.86 47.58 18.96
CA GLN A 6 18.99 47.72 19.89
C GLN A 6 19.69 46.39 20.21
N SER A 7 19.17 45.26 19.73
CA SER A 7 19.72 43.93 20.00
C SER A 7 20.77 43.47 18.97
N GLY A 8 21.40 42.32 19.24
CA GLY A 8 22.34 41.65 18.34
C GLY A 8 21.70 40.87 17.18
N VAL A 9 20.38 40.94 17.00
CA VAL A 9 19.69 40.21 15.93
C VAL A 9 20.19 40.68 14.54
N ASP A 10 20.24 39.75 13.57
CA ASP A 10 20.72 40.06 12.22
C ASP A 10 19.87 41.15 11.55
N LYS A 11 20.48 42.34 11.37
CA LYS A 11 19.87 43.53 10.77
C LYS A 11 19.62 43.41 9.27
N ARG A 12 20.18 42.38 8.60
CA ARG A 12 19.78 42.05 7.21
C ARG A 12 18.41 41.39 7.18
N SER A 13 18.16 40.51 8.15
CA SER A 13 16.89 39.80 8.32
C SER A 13 15.82 40.71 8.94
N TYR A 14 16.14 41.40 10.04
CA TYR A 14 15.27 42.37 10.72
C TYR A 14 15.63 43.80 10.32
N SER A 15 15.56 44.10 9.03
CA SER A 15 15.92 45.41 8.50
C SER A 15 14.86 46.47 8.81
N SER A 16 15.24 47.75 8.72
CA SER A 16 14.33 48.89 8.82
C SER A 16 13.22 48.88 7.76
N LYS A 17 13.35 48.06 6.72
CA LYS A 17 12.31 47.84 5.70
C LYS A 17 11.33 46.73 6.09
N HIS A 18 11.81 45.62 6.65
CA HIS A 18 10.99 44.43 6.91
C HIS A 18 10.31 44.47 8.28
N LEU A 19 11.04 44.90 9.32
CA LEU A 19 10.54 44.87 10.70
C LEU A 19 9.27 45.71 10.91
N PRO A 20 9.15 46.95 10.40
CA PRO A 20 7.92 47.73 10.56
C PRO A 20 6.72 47.08 9.85
N ASN A 21 6.94 46.47 8.69
CA ASN A 21 5.88 45.78 7.94
C ASN A 21 5.36 44.56 8.71
N TRP A 22 6.24 43.71 9.23
CA TRP A 22 5.84 42.57 10.05
C TRP A 22 5.12 43.00 11.33
N LEU A 23 5.60 44.04 12.01
CA LEU A 23 4.93 44.59 13.20
C LEU A 23 3.55 45.16 12.87
N ASN A 24 3.38 45.84 11.73
CA ASN A 24 2.07 46.33 11.29
C ASN A 24 1.10 45.19 11.02
N LYS A 25 1.52 44.14 10.31
CA LYS A 25 0.68 42.96 10.06
C LYS A 25 0.28 42.23 11.33
N VAL A 26 1.21 42.05 12.27
CA VAL A 26 0.91 41.46 13.58
C VAL A 26 -0.03 42.35 14.38
N ARG A 27 0.12 43.68 14.31
CA ARG A 27 -0.77 44.64 14.97
C ARG A 27 -2.18 44.62 14.38
N GLU A 28 -2.30 44.59 13.06
CA GLU A 28 -3.58 44.46 12.36
C GLU A 28 -4.29 43.17 12.75
N TRP A 29 -3.58 42.04 12.72
CA TRP A 29 -4.12 40.75 13.18
C TRP A 29 -4.54 40.78 14.66
N ALA A 30 -3.70 41.33 15.55
CA ALA A 30 -4.02 41.42 16.98
C ALA A 30 -5.22 42.32 17.28
N GLY A 31 -5.58 43.23 16.37
CA GLY A 31 -6.77 44.07 16.46
C GLY A 31 -8.04 43.45 15.87
N GLN A 32 -7.94 42.31 15.17
CA GLN A 32 -9.09 41.60 14.61
C GLN A 32 -9.75 40.71 15.66
N VAL A 33 -11.06 40.48 15.50
CA VAL A 33 -11.78 39.47 16.28
C VAL A 33 -11.26 38.09 15.88
N THR A 34 -10.85 37.28 16.85
CA THR A 34 -10.41 35.91 16.60
C THR A 34 -11.60 35.07 16.08
N GLN A 35 -11.54 34.68 14.80
CA GLN A 35 -12.57 33.86 14.14
C GLN A 35 -12.10 32.42 13.85
N ASP A 36 -10.78 32.21 13.81
CA ASP A 36 -10.16 30.92 13.55
C ASP A 36 -8.85 30.77 14.36
N TYR A 37 -8.16 29.64 14.12
CA TYR A 37 -6.89 29.31 14.76
C TYR A 37 -5.67 29.64 13.88
N GLN A 38 -5.83 30.45 12.83
CA GLN A 38 -4.72 30.79 11.94
C GLN A 38 -3.88 31.92 12.53
N LEU A 39 -2.59 31.63 12.70
CA LEU A 39 -1.61 32.63 13.09
C LEU A 39 -0.98 33.27 11.83
N PRO A 40 -0.73 34.59 11.82
CA PRO A 40 -0.06 35.22 10.70
C PRO A 40 1.39 34.74 10.65
N LYS A 41 1.90 34.49 9.44
CA LYS A 41 3.27 33.98 9.21
C LYS A 41 4.34 34.92 9.80
N GLU A 42 4.03 36.21 9.87
CA GLU A 42 4.90 37.24 10.43
C GLU A 42 5.08 37.11 11.95
N LEU A 43 4.11 36.54 12.68
CA LEU A 43 4.22 36.34 14.13
C LEU A 43 5.34 35.35 14.50
N GLU A 44 5.59 34.36 13.63
CA GLU A 44 6.68 33.40 13.79
C GLU A 44 8.05 34.09 13.96
N LYS A 45 8.25 35.24 13.31
CA LYS A 45 9.51 35.99 13.37
C LYS A 45 9.76 36.64 14.74
N PHE A 46 8.77 36.66 15.63
CA PHE A 46 8.90 37.23 16.97
C PHE A 46 8.98 36.16 18.06
N ARG A 47 9.13 34.89 17.70
CA ARG A 47 9.42 33.79 18.63
C ARG A 47 10.79 33.96 19.29
N GLN A 48 10.90 33.68 20.58
CA GLN A 48 12.17 33.78 21.31
C GLN A 48 13.25 32.86 20.70
N SER A 49 12.87 31.65 20.30
CA SER A 49 13.70 30.66 19.63
C SER A 49 14.25 31.16 18.28
N VAL A 50 13.40 31.76 17.45
CA VAL A 50 13.79 32.35 16.16
C VAL A 50 14.71 33.56 16.34
N LEU A 51 14.42 34.42 17.32
CA LEU A 51 15.26 35.59 17.63
C LEU A 51 16.65 35.19 18.18
N LEU A 52 16.73 34.09 18.94
CA LEU A 52 18.00 33.48 19.34
C LEU A 52 18.77 32.93 18.15
N GLU A 53 18.12 32.17 17.26
CA GLU A 53 18.73 31.62 16.04
C GLU A 53 19.28 32.73 15.12
N LYS A 54 18.55 33.85 14.99
CA LYS A 54 18.94 34.97 14.13
C LYS A 54 19.92 35.95 14.79
N THR A 55 20.28 35.77 16.05
CA THR A 55 21.33 36.55 16.73
C THR A 55 22.66 35.80 16.70
N LYS A 56 23.53 36.12 15.74
CA LYS A 56 24.85 35.47 15.59
C LYS A 56 25.96 36.10 16.44
N LYS A 57 25.81 37.38 16.82
CA LYS A 57 26.79 38.16 17.60
C LYS A 57 26.04 39.14 18.51
N GLY A 58 26.48 39.28 19.76
CA GLY A 58 25.82 40.13 20.76
C GLY A 58 24.65 39.43 21.46
N GLU A 59 23.87 40.20 22.23
CA GLU A 59 22.74 39.68 22.99
C GLU A 59 21.46 39.65 22.16
N ALA A 60 20.76 38.52 22.19
CA ALA A 60 19.46 38.38 21.54
C ALA A 60 18.39 39.17 22.31
N PRO A 61 17.40 39.74 21.61
CA PRO A 61 16.31 40.42 22.27
C PRO A 61 15.50 39.42 23.10
N ARG A 62 15.26 39.75 24.36
CA ARG A 62 14.49 38.92 25.30
C ARG A 62 13.29 39.69 25.82
N HIS A 63 12.14 39.07 25.78
CA HIS A 63 10.89 39.64 26.29
C HIS A 63 9.89 38.54 26.58
N VAL A 64 9.06 38.71 27.61
CA VAL A 64 8.01 37.75 27.99
C VAL A 64 7.06 37.44 26.83
N LEU A 65 6.79 38.44 25.98
CA LEU A 65 5.99 38.29 24.76
C LEU A 65 6.61 37.29 23.77
N PHE A 66 7.94 37.28 23.58
CA PHE A 66 8.57 36.38 22.62
C PHE A 66 8.52 34.92 23.10
N VAL A 67 8.59 34.72 24.41
CA VAL A 67 8.41 33.41 25.06
C VAL A 67 6.96 32.95 24.92
N ALA A 68 5.98 33.84 25.18
CA ALA A 68 4.57 33.51 24.98
C ALA A 68 4.23 33.17 23.52
N ILE A 69 4.88 33.81 22.55
CA ILE A 69 4.73 33.45 21.13
C ILE A 69 5.34 32.07 20.87
N ASP A 70 6.45 31.70 21.50
CA ASP A 70 6.97 30.32 21.39
C ASP A 70 6.00 29.28 21.95
N GLU A 71 5.43 29.54 23.12
CA GLU A 71 4.42 28.67 23.75
C GLU A 71 3.18 28.52 22.86
N LEU A 72 2.71 29.63 22.26
CA LEU A 72 1.58 29.62 21.34
C LEU A 72 1.83 28.75 20.09
N PHE A 73 3.07 28.72 19.59
CA PHE A 73 3.46 27.86 18.45
C PHE A 73 3.85 26.44 18.85
N ALA A 74 4.03 26.16 20.15
CA ALA A 74 4.32 24.82 20.64
C ALA A 74 3.06 23.94 20.67
N GLU A 75 1.90 24.56 20.87
CA GLU A 75 0.61 23.87 20.88
C GLU A 75 -0.04 23.85 19.48
N PRO A 76 -0.49 22.70 18.98
CA PRO A 76 -1.20 22.64 17.70
C PRO A 76 -2.58 23.29 17.84
N LEU A 77 -2.73 24.49 17.28
CA LEU A 77 -4.00 25.22 17.25
C LEU A 77 -4.93 24.65 16.17
N THR A 78 -5.53 23.48 16.44
CA THR A 78 -6.46 22.84 15.52
C THR A 78 -7.56 22.07 16.25
N LEU A 79 -8.78 22.16 15.74
CA LEU A 79 -9.91 21.32 16.18
C LEU A 79 -10.04 20.05 15.35
N ARG A 80 -9.17 19.85 14.36
CA ARG A 80 -9.29 18.77 13.37
C ARG A 80 -9.40 17.41 14.04
N ASP A 81 -8.54 17.11 15.01
CA ASP A 81 -8.51 15.80 15.67
C ASP A 81 -9.77 15.58 16.53
N LEU A 82 -10.23 16.62 17.22
CA LEU A 82 -11.49 16.58 17.97
C LEU A 82 -12.69 16.34 17.06
N ILE A 83 -12.76 17.07 15.94
CA ILE A 83 -13.83 16.92 14.95
C ILE A 83 -13.77 15.53 14.32
N MET A 84 -12.59 15.04 13.93
CA MET A 84 -12.42 13.70 13.36
C MET A 84 -12.85 12.61 14.35
N ALA A 85 -12.45 12.71 15.62
CA ALA A 85 -12.84 11.73 16.64
C ALA A 85 -14.37 11.69 16.85
N ARG A 86 -15.01 12.86 16.94
CA ARG A 86 -16.48 12.94 17.07
C ARG A 86 -17.19 12.43 15.82
N ALA A 87 -16.76 12.90 14.65
CA ALA A 87 -17.34 12.51 13.37
C ALA A 87 -17.24 10.99 13.15
N LEU A 88 -16.10 10.36 13.43
CA LEU A 88 -15.95 8.90 13.30
C LEU A 88 -16.95 8.14 14.16
N SER A 89 -17.17 8.58 15.42
CA SER A 89 -18.14 7.95 16.32
C SER A 89 -19.57 8.14 15.82
N GLU A 90 -19.93 9.36 15.43
CA GLU A 90 -21.28 9.71 15.01
C GLU A 90 -21.64 9.05 13.66
N ILE A 91 -20.76 9.13 12.67
CA ILE A 91 -20.94 8.51 11.35
C ILE A 91 -21.13 6.99 11.48
N ARG A 92 -20.30 6.31 12.29
CA ARG A 92 -20.45 4.85 12.52
C ARG A 92 -21.82 4.52 13.11
N THR A 93 -22.28 5.30 14.07
CA THR A 93 -23.57 5.11 14.73
C THR A 93 -24.72 5.33 13.74
N SER A 94 -24.68 6.43 12.98
CA SER A 94 -25.71 6.77 12.00
C SER A 94 -25.79 5.73 10.87
N ILE A 95 -24.66 5.27 10.32
CA ILE A 95 -24.64 4.20 9.31
C ILE A 95 -25.25 2.91 9.86
N ALA A 96 -24.90 2.53 11.10
CA ALA A 96 -25.45 1.33 11.72
C ALA A 96 -26.96 1.43 11.97
N GLN A 97 -27.47 2.62 12.31
CA GLN A 97 -28.90 2.87 12.48
C GLN A 97 -29.65 2.78 11.14
N GLU A 98 -29.15 3.43 10.09
CA GLU A 98 -29.73 3.38 8.75
C GLU A 98 -29.79 1.94 8.21
N LYS A 99 -28.70 1.19 8.30
CA LYS A 99 -28.66 -0.23 7.88
C LYS A 99 -29.71 -1.06 8.62
N ARG A 100 -29.91 -0.83 9.92
CA ARG A 100 -30.94 -1.53 10.70
C ARG A 100 -32.34 -1.16 10.25
N GLN A 101 -32.61 0.11 9.97
CA GLN A 101 -33.93 0.55 9.49
C GLN A 101 -34.28 -0.08 8.13
N ARG A 102 -33.27 -0.30 7.27
CA ARG A 102 -33.43 -0.93 5.95
C ARG A 102 -33.33 -2.46 5.96
N ALA A 103 -33.03 -3.06 7.12
CA ALA A 103 -32.73 -4.49 7.25
C ALA A 103 -31.60 -4.98 6.30
N GLU A 104 -30.59 -4.15 6.08
CA GLU A 104 -29.45 -4.44 5.21
C GLU A 104 -28.22 -4.90 6.01
N LEU A 105 -27.43 -5.80 5.41
CA LEU A 105 -26.15 -6.26 5.95
C LEU A 105 -25.06 -6.10 4.90
N GLY A 106 -24.00 -5.37 5.24
CA GLY A 106 -22.76 -5.35 4.47
C GLY A 106 -21.82 -6.48 4.89
N PHE A 107 -20.76 -6.69 4.10
CA PHE A 107 -19.76 -7.74 4.37
C PHE A 107 -19.09 -7.58 5.74
N ASP A 108 -18.67 -6.37 6.10
CA ASP A 108 -18.04 -6.08 7.40
C ASP A 108 -19.01 -6.33 8.58
N ASP A 109 -20.31 -6.17 8.35
CA ASP A 109 -21.33 -6.39 9.38
C ASP A 109 -21.47 -7.89 9.71
N LEU A 110 -21.27 -8.78 8.74
CA LEU A 110 -21.34 -10.23 8.93
C LEU A 110 -20.27 -10.69 9.94
N LEU A 111 -19.02 -10.28 9.70
CA LEU A 111 -17.91 -10.57 10.59
C LEU A 111 -18.09 -9.89 11.95
N SER A 112 -18.58 -8.65 11.97
CA SER A 112 -18.72 -7.88 13.22
C SER A 112 -19.81 -8.42 14.12
N LYS A 113 -20.90 -8.90 13.53
CA LYS A 113 -21.98 -9.56 14.26
C LYS A 113 -21.56 -10.92 14.80
N LEU A 114 -20.82 -11.71 14.00
CA LEU A 114 -20.31 -13.01 14.47
C LEU A 114 -19.35 -12.82 15.64
N ASP A 115 -18.39 -11.91 15.51
CA ASP A 115 -17.44 -11.60 16.57
C ASP A 115 -18.15 -11.12 17.86
N ALA A 116 -19.10 -10.19 17.73
CA ALA A 116 -19.89 -9.73 18.88
C ALA A 116 -20.73 -10.84 19.53
N ALA A 117 -21.33 -11.72 18.72
CA ALA A 117 -22.11 -12.86 19.22
C ALA A 117 -21.23 -13.84 20.00
N LEU A 118 -20.01 -14.11 19.51
CA LEU A 118 -19.01 -14.95 20.17
C LEU A 118 -18.38 -14.32 21.43
N GLN A 119 -18.67 -13.05 21.72
CA GLN A 119 -18.29 -12.36 22.97
C GLN A 119 -19.47 -12.16 23.92
N SER A 120 -20.69 -12.52 23.52
CA SER A 120 -21.90 -12.32 24.31
C SER A 120 -22.15 -13.45 25.34
N ALA A 121 -23.16 -13.29 26.18
CA ALA A 121 -23.54 -14.28 27.19
C ALA A 121 -23.92 -15.66 26.59
N GLY A 122 -24.33 -15.72 25.32
CA GLY A 122 -24.62 -16.96 24.58
C GLY A 122 -23.44 -17.52 23.76
N SER A 123 -22.24 -16.97 23.97
CA SER A 123 -21.07 -17.28 23.14
C SER A 123 -20.71 -18.77 23.10
N GLU A 124 -20.79 -19.49 24.22
CA GLU A 124 -20.36 -20.89 24.27
C GLU A 124 -21.29 -21.81 23.48
N GLN A 125 -22.60 -21.60 23.56
CA GLN A 125 -23.58 -22.38 22.78
C GLN A 125 -23.39 -22.18 21.28
N LEU A 126 -23.14 -20.93 20.85
CA LEU A 126 -22.85 -20.62 19.46
C LEU A 126 -21.52 -21.24 19.00
N ALA A 127 -20.47 -21.09 19.81
CA ALA A 127 -19.16 -21.63 19.50
C ALA A 127 -19.17 -23.17 19.41
N GLU A 128 -19.87 -23.83 20.34
CA GLU A 128 -20.06 -25.28 20.34
C GLU A 128 -20.84 -25.74 19.11
N ALA A 129 -21.95 -25.09 18.76
CA ALA A 129 -22.71 -25.42 17.55
C ALA A 129 -21.86 -25.31 16.28
N ILE A 130 -20.97 -24.29 16.21
CA ILE A 130 -20.04 -24.12 15.10
C ILE A 130 -19.00 -25.24 15.09
N ARG A 131 -18.37 -25.54 16.22
CA ARG A 131 -17.36 -26.61 16.34
C ARG A 131 -17.93 -28.00 16.03
N GLN A 132 -19.15 -28.30 16.48
CA GLN A 132 -19.82 -29.57 16.17
C GLN A 132 -20.03 -29.74 14.67
N ARG A 133 -20.33 -28.65 13.95
CA ARG A 133 -20.48 -28.66 12.50
C ARG A 133 -19.14 -28.67 11.77
N TYR A 134 -18.15 -27.96 12.29
CA TYR A 134 -16.83 -27.79 11.71
C TYR A 134 -15.77 -28.08 12.77
N PRO A 135 -15.47 -29.35 13.07
CA PRO A 135 -14.49 -29.70 14.11
C PRO A 135 -13.06 -29.31 13.72
N VAL A 136 -12.79 -29.21 12.42
CA VAL A 136 -11.48 -28.77 11.89
C VAL A 136 -11.69 -27.64 10.90
N ALA A 137 -10.97 -26.53 11.09
CA ALA A 137 -10.96 -25.39 10.18
C ALA A 137 -9.57 -25.23 9.54
N MET A 138 -9.55 -25.03 8.23
CA MET A 138 -8.37 -24.68 7.45
C MET A 138 -8.53 -23.28 6.90
N ILE A 139 -7.65 -22.37 7.30
CA ILE A 139 -7.64 -20.98 6.86
C ILE A 139 -6.45 -20.82 5.92
N ASP A 140 -6.71 -20.74 4.63
CA ASP A 140 -5.70 -20.41 3.61
C ASP A 140 -5.52 -18.89 3.50
N GLU A 141 -4.38 -18.46 2.94
CA GLU A 141 -3.98 -17.05 2.84
C GLU A 141 -4.06 -16.29 4.17
N PHE A 142 -3.69 -16.95 5.27
CA PHE A 142 -3.84 -16.41 6.63
C PHE A 142 -3.07 -15.10 6.85
N GLN A 143 -2.03 -14.82 6.06
CA GLN A 143 -1.30 -13.55 6.12
C GLN A 143 -2.16 -12.32 5.74
N ASP A 144 -3.27 -12.52 5.04
CA ASP A 144 -4.17 -11.46 4.61
C ASP A 144 -5.39 -11.29 5.53
N THR A 145 -5.33 -11.88 6.73
CA THR A 145 -6.39 -11.75 7.75
C THR A 145 -6.24 -10.49 8.60
N ASP A 146 -7.33 -10.10 9.25
CA ASP A 146 -7.41 -8.95 10.15
C ASP A 146 -7.57 -9.38 11.64
N PRO A 147 -7.39 -8.46 12.61
CA PRO A 147 -7.48 -8.78 14.04
C PRO A 147 -8.83 -9.35 14.48
N GLN A 148 -9.90 -9.04 13.76
CA GLN A 148 -11.25 -9.50 14.07
C GLN A 148 -11.49 -10.92 13.58
N GLN A 149 -11.07 -11.25 12.36
CA GLN A 149 -11.10 -12.62 11.86
C GLN A 149 -10.29 -13.56 12.76
N TYR A 150 -9.08 -13.15 13.14
CA TYR A 150 -8.25 -13.97 14.03
C TYR A 150 -8.91 -14.19 15.41
N ARG A 151 -9.53 -13.16 15.98
CA ARG A 151 -10.27 -13.27 17.25
C ARG A 151 -11.43 -14.26 17.18
N ILE A 152 -12.15 -14.29 16.06
CA ILE A 152 -13.20 -15.29 15.80
C ILE A 152 -12.60 -16.70 15.83
N PHE A 153 -11.54 -16.95 15.05
CA PHE A 153 -10.92 -18.27 14.96
C PHE A 153 -10.33 -18.71 16.32
N GLN A 154 -9.68 -17.78 17.02
CA GLN A 154 -9.16 -18.02 18.36
C GLN A 154 -10.27 -18.43 19.33
N LYS A 155 -11.38 -17.69 19.37
CA LYS A 155 -12.51 -17.97 20.26
C LYS A 155 -13.18 -19.30 19.93
N LEU A 156 -13.23 -19.67 18.65
CA LEU A 156 -13.84 -20.91 18.22
C LEU A 156 -12.97 -22.13 18.53
N TYR A 157 -11.67 -22.09 18.22
CA TYR A 157 -10.84 -23.31 18.14
C TYR A 157 -9.66 -23.38 19.11
N LEU A 158 -9.14 -22.25 19.60
CA LEU A 158 -7.94 -22.28 20.42
C LEU A 158 -8.23 -22.88 21.80
N GLY A 159 -7.42 -23.86 22.23
CA GLY A 159 -7.60 -24.54 23.52
C GLY A 159 -8.73 -25.58 23.56
N GLN A 160 -9.29 -25.96 22.41
CA GLN A 160 -10.36 -26.95 22.30
C GLN A 160 -9.79 -28.32 21.90
N PRO A 161 -9.78 -29.34 22.79
CA PRO A 161 -9.07 -30.60 22.57
C PRO A 161 -9.55 -31.41 21.35
N ASP A 162 -10.85 -31.39 21.08
CA ASP A 162 -11.47 -32.17 20.01
C ASP A 162 -11.55 -31.42 18.68
N CYS A 163 -10.81 -30.31 18.55
CA CYS A 163 -10.87 -29.45 17.38
C CYS A 163 -9.49 -29.11 16.82
N GLY A 164 -9.44 -28.80 15.52
CA GLY A 164 -8.23 -28.43 14.82
C GLY A 164 -8.35 -27.07 14.13
N LEU A 165 -7.30 -26.24 14.23
CA LEU A 165 -7.16 -25.00 13.47
C LEU A 165 -5.85 -25.03 12.70
N LEU A 166 -5.94 -25.13 11.38
CA LEU A 166 -4.79 -25.06 10.48
C LEU A 166 -4.76 -23.67 9.83
N LEU A 167 -3.71 -22.92 10.11
CA LEU A 167 -3.48 -21.60 9.54
C LEU A 167 -2.37 -21.73 8.50
N ILE A 168 -2.73 -21.56 7.24
CA ILE A 168 -1.85 -21.71 6.08
C ILE A 168 -1.66 -20.33 5.48
N GLY A 169 -0.42 -19.93 5.26
CA GLY A 169 -0.11 -18.64 4.68
C GLY A 169 1.37 -18.39 4.57
N ASP A 170 1.72 -17.32 3.86
CA ASP A 170 3.08 -16.85 3.70
C ASP A 170 3.18 -15.37 4.09
N PRO A 171 3.80 -15.02 5.23
CA PRO A 171 3.92 -13.63 5.66
C PRO A 171 4.76 -12.77 4.70
N LYS A 172 5.57 -13.40 3.83
CA LYS A 172 6.33 -12.71 2.77
C LYS A 172 5.42 -12.19 1.65
N GLN A 173 4.18 -12.67 1.56
CA GLN A 173 3.20 -12.34 0.52
C GLN A 173 2.05 -11.44 1.01
N ALA A 174 2.13 -10.92 2.24
CA ALA A 174 1.12 -10.03 2.80
C ALA A 174 1.11 -8.66 2.09
N ILE A 175 0.25 -8.50 1.08
CA ILE A 175 0.18 -7.29 0.23
C ILE A 175 -1.19 -6.59 0.28
N TYR A 176 -2.15 -7.09 1.06
CA TYR A 176 -3.52 -6.56 1.13
C TYR A 176 -3.77 -5.56 2.27
N ALA A 177 -2.74 -4.88 2.77
CA ALA A 177 -2.89 -3.90 3.88
C ALA A 177 -3.93 -2.79 3.59
N PHE A 178 -4.12 -2.42 2.32
CA PHE A 178 -5.14 -1.45 1.90
C PHE A 178 -6.59 -1.91 2.10
N ARG A 179 -6.82 -3.22 2.33
CA ARG A 179 -8.12 -3.81 2.68
C ARG A 179 -8.28 -4.11 4.18
N GLY A 180 -7.31 -3.72 5.01
CA GLY A 180 -7.36 -3.95 6.46
C GLY A 180 -6.65 -5.22 6.95
N ALA A 181 -6.05 -6.00 6.05
CA ALA A 181 -5.17 -7.11 6.44
C ALA A 181 -4.02 -6.60 7.30
N ASP A 182 -3.70 -7.34 8.37
CA ASP A 182 -2.72 -6.92 9.36
C ASP A 182 -1.66 -8.00 9.62
N ILE A 183 -0.45 -7.74 9.12
CA ILE A 183 0.70 -8.63 9.34
C ILE A 183 1.04 -8.80 10.83
N PHE A 184 0.69 -7.85 11.70
CA PHE A 184 0.89 -7.99 13.14
C PHE A 184 -0.06 -9.03 13.74
N THR A 185 -1.26 -9.19 13.18
CA THR A 185 -2.18 -10.27 13.55
C THR A 185 -1.59 -11.63 13.22
N TYR A 186 -1.00 -11.79 12.03
CA TYR A 186 -0.26 -13.01 11.68
C TYR A 186 0.89 -13.28 12.67
N MET A 187 1.71 -12.27 12.98
CA MET A 187 2.84 -12.42 13.90
C MET A 187 2.38 -12.79 15.32
N ARG A 188 1.29 -12.20 15.79
CA ARG A 188 0.66 -12.55 17.07
C ARG A 188 0.18 -13.99 17.05
N ALA A 189 -0.56 -14.39 16.03
CA ALA A 189 -1.06 -15.76 15.90
C ALA A 189 0.07 -16.79 15.89
N ARG A 190 1.14 -16.50 15.15
CA ARG A 190 2.35 -17.33 15.12
C ARG A 190 2.99 -17.47 16.52
N SER A 191 2.94 -16.43 17.35
CA SER A 191 3.48 -16.49 18.72
C SER A 191 2.61 -17.28 19.70
N GLU A 192 1.32 -17.42 19.41
CA GLU A 192 0.35 -18.14 20.25
C GLU A 192 0.23 -19.63 19.88
N VAL A 193 0.74 -20.04 18.70
CA VAL A 193 0.76 -21.43 18.22
C VAL A 193 2.17 -22.01 18.33
N SER A 194 2.30 -23.21 18.90
CA SER A 194 3.59 -23.88 19.11
C SER A 194 4.11 -24.65 17.90
N ALA A 195 3.22 -25.20 17.08
CA ALA A 195 3.58 -26.02 15.92
C ALA A 195 3.68 -25.14 14.66
N HIS A 196 4.90 -24.95 14.15
CA HIS A 196 5.16 -24.25 12.88
C HIS A 196 5.68 -25.23 11.84
N TYR A 197 5.16 -25.13 10.62
CA TYR A 197 5.54 -25.98 9.50
C TYR A 197 5.92 -25.10 8.31
N THR A 198 6.90 -25.54 7.53
CA THR A 198 7.37 -24.85 6.32
C THR A 198 7.41 -25.84 5.16
N LEU A 199 6.97 -25.41 3.99
CA LEU A 199 7.14 -26.18 2.76
C LEU A 199 8.45 -25.74 2.09
N GLU A 200 9.45 -26.62 2.11
CA GLU A 200 10.82 -26.27 1.68
C GLU A 200 11.07 -26.50 0.18
N THR A 201 10.11 -27.10 -0.54
CA THR A 201 10.25 -27.41 -1.98
C THR A 201 9.28 -26.60 -2.82
N ASN A 202 9.81 -25.85 -3.79
CA ASN A 202 9.06 -25.18 -4.83
C ASN A 202 8.80 -26.13 -6.01
N TRP A 203 7.53 -26.41 -6.27
CA TRP A 203 7.08 -27.31 -7.34
C TRP A 203 6.65 -26.58 -8.62
N ARG A 204 6.75 -25.24 -8.67
CA ARG A 204 6.19 -24.42 -9.76
C ARG A 204 7.23 -23.91 -10.74
N SER A 205 8.45 -23.66 -10.29
CA SER A 205 9.45 -22.92 -11.05
C SER A 205 10.67 -23.75 -11.39
N SER A 206 11.45 -23.29 -12.39
CA SER A 206 12.74 -23.88 -12.72
C SER A 206 13.78 -23.68 -11.60
N PRO A 207 14.80 -24.56 -11.50
CA PRO A 207 15.88 -24.40 -10.52
C PRO A 207 16.60 -23.05 -10.61
N ALA A 208 16.81 -22.54 -11.83
CA ALA A 208 17.46 -21.26 -12.05
C ALA A 208 16.61 -20.08 -11.53
N MET A 209 15.27 -20.14 -11.70
CA MET A 209 14.36 -19.14 -11.11
C MET A 209 14.42 -19.19 -9.59
N VAL A 210 14.29 -20.37 -8.98
CA VAL A 210 14.34 -20.54 -7.52
C VAL A 210 15.66 -20.02 -6.95
N SER A 211 16.79 -20.38 -7.57
CA SER A 211 18.12 -19.92 -7.16
C SER A 211 18.27 -18.40 -7.26
N SER A 212 17.76 -17.78 -8.32
CA SER A 212 17.82 -16.32 -8.49
C SER A 212 17.05 -15.57 -7.40
N VAL A 213 15.87 -16.06 -7.03
CA VAL A 213 15.03 -15.48 -5.95
C VAL A 213 15.69 -15.68 -4.59
N ASN A 214 16.17 -16.89 -4.29
CA ASN A 214 16.90 -17.17 -3.04
C ASN A 214 18.11 -16.23 -2.92
N LYS A 215 18.92 -16.13 -3.98
CA LYS A 215 20.09 -15.27 -3.99
C LYS A 215 19.74 -13.80 -3.78
N LEU A 216 18.67 -13.31 -4.38
CA LEU A 216 18.23 -11.91 -4.24
C LEU A 216 17.84 -11.59 -2.79
N PHE A 217 17.01 -12.42 -2.16
CA PHE A 217 16.53 -12.15 -0.81
C PHE A 217 17.55 -12.51 0.28
N ALA A 218 18.52 -13.38 0.00
CA ALA A 218 19.63 -13.69 0.91
C ALA A 218 20.69 -12.58 1.00
N GLN A 219 20.65 -11.53 0.17
CA GLN A 219 21.62 -10.43 0.20
C GLN A 219 21.60 -9.62 1.51
N VAL A 220 20.48 -9.64 2.23
CA VAL A 220 20.29 -8.88 3.47
C VAL A 220 19.73 -9.79 4.56
N LYS A 221 20.08 -9.52 5.82
CA LYS A 221 19.68 -10.37 6.97
C LYS A 221 18.17 -10.42 7.19
N ASN A 222 17.49 -9.29 7.01
CA ASN A 222 16.03 -9.16 7.20
C ASN A 222 15.41 -8.54 5.93
N PRO A 223 15.25 -9.31 4.84
CA PRO A 223 14.72 -8.76 3.58
C PRO A 223 13.30 -8.21 3.70
N PHE A 224 12.52 -8.72 4.66
CA PHE A 224 11.15 -8.29 4.93
C PHE A 224 11.05 -7.37 6.16
N LEU A 225 12.15 -6.69 6.53
CA LEU A 225 12.28 -5.75 7.66
C LEU A 225 12.13 -6.36 9.07
N PHE A 226 11.17 -7.26 9.27
CA PHE A 226 10.85 -7.89 10.54
C PHE A 226 11.60 -9.21 10.73
N LYS A 227 12.22 -9.40 11.90
CA LYS A 227 12.90 -10.67 12.26
C LYS A 227 11.93 -11.84 12.34
N GLN A 228 10.67 -11.56 12.64
CA GLN A 228 9.57 -12.51 12.72
C GLN A 228 9.13 -13.03 11.34
N ILE A 229 9.62 -12.41 10.25
CA ILE A 229 9.38 -12.82 8.87
C ILE A 229 10.74 -13.18 8.25
N PRO A 230 11.33 -14.32 8.64
CA PRO A 230 12.59 -14.75 8.08
C PRO A 230 12.40 -15.17 6.62
N PHE A 231 13.44 -14.97 5.81
CA PHE A 231 13.55 -15.63 4.52
C PHE A 231 14.30 -16.96 4.73
N ILE A 232 13.68 -18.04 4.26
CA ILE A 232 14.25 -19.39 4.30
C ILE A 232 14.36 -19.83 2.86
N ASP A 233 15.56 -20.24 2.44
CA ASP A 233 15.80 -20.76 1.11
C ASP A 233 14.94 -21.99 0.85
N VAL A 234 14.42 -22.09 -0.37
CA VAL A 234 13.64 -23.26 -0.82
C VAL A 234 14.39 -24.01 -1.92
N ALA A 235 14.24 -25.32 -1.95
CA ALA A 235 14.73 -26.18 -3.01
C ALA A 235 13.77 -26.18 -4.21
N ALA A 236 14.28 -26.39 -5.42
CA ALA A 236 13.44 -26.65 -6.59
C ALA A 236 13.11 -28.15 -6.67
N ALA A 237 11.88 -28.49 -7.06
CA ALA A 237 11.47 -29.88 -7.26
C ALA A 237 12.31 -30.57 -8.35
N GLN A 238 12.60 -31.86 -8.16
CA GLN A 238 13.36 -32.66 -9.12
C GLN A 238 12.66 -32.75 -10.49
N ASN A 239 11.33 -32.77 -10.51
CA ASN A 239 10.54 -32.82 -11.75
C ASN A 239 10.65 -31.54 -12.61
N ASN A 240 11.22 -30.46 -12.07
CA ASN A 240 11.33 -29.18 -12.78
C ASN A 240 12.75 -28.92 -13.30
N GLN A 241 13.69 -29.87 -13.17
CA GLN A 241 15.10 -29.69 -13.53
C GLN A 241 15.29 -29.40 -15.03
N GLY A 242 14.41 -29.94 -15.89
CA GLY A 242 14.43 -29.69 -17.33
C GLY A 242 13.79 -28.39 -17.79
N LEU A 243 13.25 -27.55 -16.89
CA LEU A 243 12.59 -26.30 -17.26
C LEU A 243 13.59 -25.22 -17.68
N VAL A 244 13.64 -24.90 -18.98
CA VAL A 244 14.55 -23.92 -19.56
C VAL A 244 13.85 -23.04 -20.59
N PHE A 245 14.14 -21.73 -20.57
CA PHE A 245 13.81 -20.84 -21.68
C PHE A 245 15.03 -20.72 -22.59
N GLU A 246 14.87 -21.07 -23.86
CA GLU A 246 15.92 -20.95 -24.88
C GLU A 246 15.54 -19.88 -25.90
N TRP A 247 16.53 -19.08 -26.30
CA TRP A 247 16.39 -18.14 -27.40
C TRP A 247 17.65 -18.19 -28.26
N GLN A 248 17.48 -18.37 -29.58
CA GLN A 248 18.55 -18.57 -30.56
C GLN A 248 19.50 -19.72 -30.17
N ASN A 249 18.93 -20.85 -29.75
CA ASN A 249 19.64 -22.04 -29.26
C ASN A 249 20.56 -21.78 -28.06
N LYS A 250 20.29 -20.72 -27.28
CA LYS A 250 21.02 -20.42 -26.05
C LYS A 250 20.05 -20.36 -24.88
N PRO A 251 20.36 -21.03 -23.75
CA PRO A 251 19.57 -20.89 -22.54
C PRO A 251 19.65 -19.45 -22.04
N GLN A 252 18.50 -18.88 -21.72
CA GLN A 252 18.38 -17.53 -21.20
C GLN A 252 18.47 -17.53 -19.67
N PRO A 253 19.04 -16.48 -19.05
CA PRO A 253 19.05 -16.36 -17.61
C PRO A 253 17.62 -16.26 -17.07
N ALA A 254 17.37 -16.93 -15.96
CA ALA A 254 16.05 -16.94 -15.33
C ALA A 254 15.61 -15.56 -14.84
N MET A 255 16.55 -14.73 -14.37
CA MET A 255 16.30 -13.36 -13.93
C MET A 255 17.26 -12.41 -14.64
N GLN A 256 16.70 -11.41 -15.32
CA GLN A 256 17.46 -10.38 -16.03
C GLN A 256 17.01 -8.99 -15.58
N PHE A 257 17.97 -8.14 -15.23
CA PHE A 257 17.72 -6.75 -14.87
C PHE A 257 18.04 -5.84 -16.06
N TRP A 258 17.07 -5.00 -16.43
CA TRP A 258 17.25 -3.94 -17.41
C TRP A 258 17.50 -2.63 -16.68
N LEU A 259 18.67 -2.04 -16.89
CA LEU A 259 19.09 -0.82 -16.24
C LEU A 259 19.18 0.33 -17.25
N GLN A 260 18.39 1.38 -17.03
CA GLN A 260 18.55 2.64 -17.74
C GLN A 260 19.87 3.30 -17.29
N GLN A 261 20.71 3.68 -18.26
CA GLN A 261 21.95 4.41 -17.99
C GLN A 261 21.67 5.87 -17.62
N GLY A 262 22.52 6.45 -16.76
CA GLY A 262 22.45 7.85 -16.32
C GLY A 262 22.56 8.01 -14.80
N GLU A 263 22.72 9.25 -14.33
CA GLU A 263 22.84 9.55 -12.89
C GLU A 263 21.48 9.82 -12.20
N GLY A 264 20.43 10.07 -12.98
CA GLY A 264 19.08 10.30 -12.48
C GLY A 264 18.06 10.48 -13.62
N VAL A 265 16.83 10.04 -13.38
CA VAL A 265 15.73 10.12 -14.36
C VAL A 265 14.41 10.41 -13.64
N GLY A 266 13.54 11.20 -14.26
CA GLY A 266 12.19 11.42 -13.74
C GLY A 266 11.36 10.13 -13.80
N VAL A 267 10.46 9.94 -12.83
CA VAL A 267 9.63 8.71 -12.74
C VAL A 267 8.85 8.45 -14.03
N SER A 268 8.26 9.50 -14.61
CA SER A 268 7.51 9.40 -15.89
C SER A 268 8.39 8.96 -17.05
N ASP A 269 9.57 9.55 -17.20
CA ASP A 269 10.49 9.24 -18.31
C ASP A 269 11.02 7.80 -18.19
N TYR A 270 11.34 7.38 -16.98
CA TYR A 270 11.73 6.00 -16.69
C TYR A 270 10.61 5.02 -17.07
N GLN A 271 9.37 5.27 -16.62
CA GLN A 271 8.24 4.40 -16.90
C GLN A 271 7.96 4.29 -18.40
N GLN A 272 7.99 5.41 -19.13
CA GLN A 272 7.79 5.41 -20.58
C GLN A 272 8.89 4.64 -21.31
N LEU A 273 10.16 4.83 -20.94
CA LEU A 273 11.28 4.11 -21.54
C LEU A 273 11.20 2.61 -21.26
N MET A 274 10.97 2.23 -19.99
CA MET A 274 10.86 0.81 -19.60
C MET A 274 9.66 0.12 -20.24
N ALA A 275 8.52 0.81 -20.39
CA ALA A 275 7.35 0.27 -21.09
C ALA A 275 7.67 -0.05 -22.56
N ARG A 276 8.38 0.86 -23.26
CA ARG A 276 8.84 0.62 -24.63
C ARG A 276 9.84 -0.55 -24.72
N TRP A 277 10.81 -0.60 -23.81
CA TRP A 277 11.77 -1.71 -23.75
C TRP A 277 11.08 -3.05 -23.48
N CYS A 278 10.15 -3.09 -22.53
CA CYS A 278 9.34 -4.26 -22.25
C CYS A 278 8.59 -4.74 -23.50
N ALA A 279 7.89 -3.83 -24.20
CA ALA A 279 7.17 -4.15 -25.41
C ALA A 279 8.09 -4.66 -26.54
N MET A 280 9.28 -4.07 -26.72
CA MET A 280 10.26 -4.53 -27.70
C MET A 280 10.79 -5.93 -27.37
N GLN A 281 11.10 -6.22 -26.11
CA GLN A 281 11.56 -7.57 -25.72
C GLN A 281 10.48 -8.62 -25.94
N ILE A 282 9.23 -8.30 -25.63
CA ILE A 282 8.09 -9.18 -25.89
C ILE A 282 7.92 -9.41 -27.39
N ARG A 283 8.00 -8.36 -28.21
CA ARG A 283 7.99 -8.49 -29.68
C ARG A 283 9.07 -9.45 -30.15
N ASP A 284 10.28 -9.31 -29.65
CA ASP A 284 11.44 -10.10 -30.08
C ASP A 284 11.27 -11.58 -29.69
N TRP A 285 10.77 -11.87 -28.49
CA TRP A 285 10.44 -13.23 -28.07
C TRP A 285 9.31 -13.84 -28.89
N LEU A 286 8.23 -13.10 -29.16
CA LEU A 286 7.11 -13.61 -29.97
C LEU A 286 7.49 -13.84 -31.43
N SER A 287 8.25 -12.91 -32.01
CA SER A 287 8.76 -13.05 -33.38
C SER A 287 9.72 -14.24 -33.48
N ALA A 288 10.62 -14.39 -32.51
CA ALA A 288 11.50 -15.55 -32.42
C ALA A 288 10.73 -16.86 -32.18
N GLY A 289 9.63 -16.82 -31.40
CA GLY A 289 8.75 -17.97 -31.22
C GLY A 289 8.15 -18.41 -32.55
N GLN A 290 7.60 -17.47 -33.32
CA GLN A 290 7.05 -17.75 -34.66
C GLN A 290 8.11 -18.28 -35.64
N ALA A 291 9.36 -17.80 -35.53
CA ALA A 291 10.48 -18.27 -36.33
C ALA A 291 11.07 -19.61 -35.87
N GLY A 292 10.62 -20.19 -34.76
CA GLY A 292 11.21 -21.40 -34.20
C GLY A 292 12.59 -21.17 -33.57
N GLU A 293 12.82 -20.00 -33.00
CA GLU A 293 14.06 -19.58 -32.35
C GLU A 293 13.90 -19.33 -30.85
N ALA A 294 12.69 -19.15 -30.33
CA ALA A 294 12.41 -19.01 -28.90
C ALA A 294 11.51 -20.13 -28.38
N TRP A 295 11.94 -20.80 -27.31
CA TRP A 295 11.36 -22.06 -26.88
C TRP A 295 11.28 -22.21 -25.35
N LEU A 296 10.18 -22.75 -24.88
CA LEU A 296 10.04 -23.26 -23.51
C LEU A 296 10.25 -24.77 -23.54
N VAL A 297 11.30 -25.22 -22.85
CA VAL A 297 11.75 -26.61 -22.78
C VAL A 297 11.37 -27.19 -21.42
N ASN A 298 10.92 -28.44 -21.42
CA ASN A 298 10.74 -29.27 -20.25
C ASN A 298 11.17 -30.71 -20.61
N ASP A 299 12.41 -31.05 -20.26
CA ASP A 299 13.07 -32.30 -20.67
C ASP A 299 12.98 -32.47 -22.20
N ASP A 300 12.37 -33.55 -22.68
CA ASP A 300 12.22 -33.85 -24.11
C ASP A 300 11.09 -33.04 -24.80
N LYS A 301 10.28 -32.31 -24.02
CA LYS A 301 9.17 -31.52 -24.56
C LYS A 301 9.64 -30.10 -24.80
N ARG A 302 9.46 -29.63 -26.03
CA ARG A 302 9.76 -28.26 -26.44
C ARG A 302 8.53 -27.65 -27.10
N ARG A 303 8.17 -26.43 -26.70
CA ARG A 303 7.11 -25.65 -27.34
C ARG A 303 7.58 -24.24 -27.61
N SER A 304 7.07 -23.64 -28.68
CA SER A 304 7.39 -22.25 -29.00
C SER A 304 6.78 -21.31 -27.95
N VAL A 305 7.41 -20.14 -27.77
CA VAL A 305 6.87 -19.08 -26.93
C VAL A 305 5.67 -18.45 -27.61
N GLU A 306 4.56 -18.36 -26.87
CA GLU A 306 3.32 -17.74 -27.33
C GLU A 306 2.94 -16.55 -26.43
N ALA A 307 2.02 -15.70 -26.91
CA ALA A 307 1.57 -14.54 -26.14
C ALA A 307 0.96 -14.91 -24.78
N SER A 308 0.31 -16.08 -24.67
CA SER A 308 -0.26 -16.59 -23.41
C SER A 308 0.78 -16.96 -22.35
N ASP A 309 2.06 -17.09 -22.73
CA ASP A 309 3.15 -17.40 -21.80
C ASP A 309 3.71 -16.16 -21.10
N ILE A 310 3.37 -14.98 -21.62
CA ILE A 310 3.96 -13.71 -21.19
C ILE A 310 2.98 -13.01 -20.27
N THR A 311 3.42 -12.75 -19.04
CA THR A 311 2.67 -11.98 -18.04
C THR A 311 3.48 -10.76 -17.63
N ILE A 312 2.85 -9.59 -17.61
CA ILE A 312 3.47 -8.34 -17.16
C ILE A 312 2.82 -7.93 -15.85
N LEU A 313 3.63 -7.89 -14.78
CA LEU A 313 3.18 -7.42 -13.47
C LEU A 313 3.37 -5.91 -13.38
N VAL A 314 2.31 -5.20 -13.01
CA VAL A 314 2.28 -3.74 -12.87
C VAL A 314 1.66 -3.36 -11.53
N ARG A 315 2.09 -2.25 -10.94
CA ARG A 315 1.59 -1.78 -9.64
C ARG A 315 0.31 -0.97 -9.77
N SER A 316 0.10 -0.30 -10.90
CA SER A 316 -1.02 0.62 -11.08
C SER A 316 -1.66 0.53 -12.46
N ARG A 317 -2.88 1.09 -12.59
CA ARG A 317 -3.55 1.22 -13.89
C ARG A 317 -2.78 2.12 -14.85
N ALA A 318 -2.10 3.15 -14.33
CA ALA A 318 -1.29 4.05 -15.15
C ALA A 318 -0.11 3.30 -15.79
N GLU A 319 0.58 2.45 -15.02
CA GLU A 319 1.63 1.59 -15.56
C GLU A 319 1.08 0.58 -16.58
N ALA A 320 -0.08 -0.02 -16.29
CA ALA A 320 -0.75 -0.92 -17.22
C ALA A 320 -1.05 -0.25 -18.58
N ALA A 321 -1.56 0.99 -18.54
CA ALA A 321 -1.84 1.78 -19.73
C ALA A 321 -0.57 2.06 -20.54
N LEU A 322 0.51 2.50 -19.90
CA LEU A 322 1.79 2.77 -20.58
C LEU A 322 2.32 1.54 -21.33
N VAL A 323 2.29 0.36 -20.69
CA VAL A 323 2.75 -0.88 -21.32
C VAL A 323 1.79 -1.34 -22.43
N ARG A 324 0.48 -1.24 -22.21
CA ARG A 324 -0.53 -1.55 -23.24
C ARG A 324 -0.34 -0.69 -24.48
N ASP A 325 -0.14 0.62 -24.30
CA ASP A 325 0.05 1.55 -25.41
C ASP A 325 1.36 1.25 -26.16
N ALA A 326 2.44 0.90 -25.44
CA ALA A 326 3.71 0.47 -26.03
C ALA A 326 3.58 -0.86 -26.81
N LEU A 327 2.84 -1.84 -26.29
CA LEU A 327 2.53 -3.10 -26.99
C LEU A 327 1.66 -2.86 -28.23
N SER A 328 0.63 -2.01 -28.11
CA SER A 328 -0.25 -1.64 -29.21
C SER A 328 0.50 -0.92 -30.34
N ALA A 329 1.50 -0.09 -30.01
CA ALA A 329 2.37 0.56 -31.00
C ALA A 329 3.21 -0.45 -31.81
N LEU A 330 3.40 -1.67 -31.29
CA LEU A 330 4.06 -2.79 -31.98
C LEU A 330 3.06 -3.83 -32.51
N ALA A 331 1.76 -3.51 -32.55
CA ALA A 331 0.67 -4.40 -32.95
C ALA A 331 0.58 -5.70 -32.14
N ILE A 332 1.00 -5.69 -30.87
CA ILE A 332 0.91 -6.84 -29.97
C ILE A 332 -0.40 -6.72 -29.16
N PRO A 333 -1.36 -7.66 -29.31
CA PRO A 333 -2.58 -7.64 -28.52
C PRO A 333 -2.25 -7.91 -27.05
N SER A 334 -2.94 -7.22 -26.15
CA SER A 334 -2.79 -7.38 -24.71
C SER A 334 -4.12 -7.23 -23.98
N VAL A 335 -4.26 -7.92 -22.86
CA VAL A 335 -5.46 -7.88 -22.01
C VAL A 335 -5.06 -7.46 -20.60
N TYR A 336 -5.71 -6.42 -20.09
CA TYR A 336 -5.55 -6.02 -18.69
C TYR A 336 -6.57 -6.75 -17.82
N LEU A 337 -6.15 -7.83 -17.17
CA LEU A 337 -7.03 -8.70 -16.35
C LEU A 337 -7.62 -7.98 -15.11
N SER A 338 -6.97 -6.91 -14.65
CA SER A 338 -7.42 -6.11 -13.51
C SER A 338 -8.22 -4.87 -13.94
N ASN A 339 -8.77 -4.86 -15.16
CA ASN A 339 -9.58 -3.74 -15.63
C ASN A 339 -10.84 -3.61 -14.75
N ARG A 340 -11.08 -2.40 -14.26
CA ARG A 340 -12.29 -2.03 -13.50
C ARG A 340 -13.00 -0.84 -14.13
N ASP A 341 -12.70 -0.54 -15.38
CA ASP A 341 -13.40 0.49 -16.12
C ASP A 341 -14.86 0.06 -16.27
N SER A 342 -15.76 0.98 -16.00
CA SER A 342 -17.18 0.71 -16.07
C SER A 342 -17.59 0.61 -17.53
N VAL A 343 -18.42 -0.39 -17.88
CA VAL A 343 -19.08 -0.42 -19.20
C VAL A 343 -19.91 0.86 -19.42
N PHE A 344 -20.39 1.49 -18.34
CA PHE A 344 -21.15 2.75 -18.44
C PHE A 344 -20.32 3.97 -18.84
N ASP A 345 -18.99 3.91 -18.75
CA ASP A 345 -18.13 5.03 -19.15
C ASP A 345 -17.76 4.99 -20.64
N THR A 346 -18.15 3.92 -21.36
CA THR A 346 -17.82 3.77 -22.77
C THR A 346 -18.69 4.66 -23.66
N PRO A 347 -18.21 5.04 -24.86
CA PRO A 347 -19.02 5.76 -25.84
C PRO A 347 -20.32 5.03 -26.18
N GLU A 348 -20.28 3.71 -26.30
CA GLU A 348 -21.43 2.88 -26.66
C GLU A 348 -22.54 2.95 -25.60
N ALA A 349 -22.19 3.03 -24.30
CA ALA A 349 -23.18 3.20 -23.24
C ALA A 349 -23.87 4.58 -23.31
N LYS A 350 -23.14 5.63 -23.73
CA LYS A 350 -23.72 6.97 -23.94
C LYS A 350 -24.67 6.98 -25.13
N ASP A 351 -24.29 6.33 -26.22
CA ASP A 351 -25.14 6.20 -27.42
C ASP A 351 -26.43 5.44 -27.08
N LEU A 352 -26.32 4.35 -26.32
CA LEU A 352 -27.48 3.59 -25.87
C LEU A 352 -28.38 4.44 -24.94
N LEU A 353 -27.80 5.23 -24.04
CA LEU A 353 -28.55 6.14 -23.19
C LEU A 353 -29.34 7.17 -24.00
N TRP A 354 -28.73 7.78 -25.02
CA TRP A 354 -29.43 8.71 -25.92
C TRP A 354 -30.58 8.04 -26.65
N LEU A 355 -30.40 6.80 -27.12
CA LEU A 355 -31.47 6.03 -27.76
C LEU A 355 -32.62 5.75 -26.79
N LEU A 356 -32.32 5.34 -25.55
CA LEU A 356 -33.33 5.12 -24.52
C LEU A 356 -34.08 6.41 -24.15
N GLN A 357 -33.37 7.54 -24.07
CA GLN A 357 -33.98 8.85 -23.82
C GLN A 357 -34.90 9.29 -24.97
N ALA A 358 -34.49 9.07 -26.22
CA ALA A 358 -35.33 9.33 -27.38
C ALA A 358 -36.56 8.40 -27.44
N VAL A 359 -36.46 7.14 -27.01
CA VAL A 359 -37.63 6.25 -26.92
C VAL A 359 -38.59 6.70 -25.81
N LEU A 360 -38.05 7.15 -24.67
CA LEU A 360 -38.87 7.58 -23.53
C LEU A 360 -39.57 8.92 -23.79
N ALA A 361 -38.93 9.83 -24.53
CA ALA A 361 -39.44 11.14 -24.88
C ALA A 361 -39.09 11.49 -26.36
N PRO A 362 -39.87 10.96 -27.32
CA PRO A 362 -39.56 10.99 -28.75
C PRO A 362 -39.68 12.35 -29.44
#